data_AF-A0A923HS86-F1
#
_entry.id   AF-A0A923HS86-F1
#
_cell.length_a   1.000
_cell.length_b   1.000
_cell.length_c   1.000
_cell.angle_alpha   90.00
_cell.angle_beta   90.00
_cell.angle_gamma   90.00
#
_symmetry.space_group_name_H-M   'P 1'
#
loop_
_entity.id
_entity.type
_entity.pdbx_description
1 polymer ?
#
loop_
_entity_poly.entity_id
_entity_poly.type
_entity_poly.pdbx_seq_one_letter_code
_entity_poly.pdbx_strand_id
1 'polypeptide(L)' 'MGFKAFDVVRVTAINTDKLLVSDAFNTRAPKVGDIATILEIYGDPYGFELECCDIAGNTEWLIGVQEKDVRIELVNI' A
#
# COMPACT_ATOMS: atom_id res chain seq x y z
N MET A 1 8.83 6.24 -15.49
CA MET A 1 9.63 6.57 -14.29
C MET A 1 9.01 5.75 -13.18
N GLY A 2 9.73 4.78 -12.63
CA GLY A 2 9.17 3.87 -11.62
C GLY A 2 9.03 4.54 -10.26
N PHE A 3 8.25 3.94 -9.37
CA PHE A 3 8.17 4.34 -7.96
C PHE A 3 9.53 4.16 -7.28
N LYS A 4 9.73 4.91 -6.19
CA LYS A 4 10.91 4.84 -5.31
C LYS A 4 10.47 4.56 -3.88
N ALA A 5 11.38 4.00 -3.09
CA ALA A 5 11.19 3.97 -1.65
C ALA A 5 10.98 5.40 -1.14
N PHE A 6 10.06 5.54 -0.19
CA PHE A 6 9.58 6.77 0.43
C PHE A 6 8.73 7.68 -0.46
N ASP A 7 8.36 7.27 -1.67
CA ASP A 7 7.28 7.93 -2.41
C ASP A 7 5.97 7.80 -1.62
N VAL A 8 5.21 8.90 -1.53
CA VAL A 8 3.86 8.88 -0.99
C VAL A 8 2.89 8.62 -2.13
N VAL A 9 2.04 7.60 -1.96
CA VAL A 9 1.11 7.13 -2.97
C VAL A 9 -0.30 7.02 -2.44
N ARG A 10 -1.28 7.13 -3.34
CA ARG A 10 -2.67 6.84 -3.06
C ARG A 10 -3.09 5.54 -3.74
N VAL A 11 -3.77 4.66 -3.01
CA VAL A 11 -4.43 3.48 -3.59
C VAL A 11 -5.69 3.89 -4.33
N THR A 12 -5.74 3.65 -5.64
CA THR A 12 -6.86 4.05 -6.51
C THR A 12 -7.74 2.89 -6.95
N ALA A 13 -7.22 1.65 -6.94
CA ALA A 13 -8.01 0.46 -7.22
C ALA A 13 -7.40 -0.79 -6.57
N ILE A 14 -8.26 -1.76 -6.25
CA ILE A 14 -7.89 -3.12 -5.86
C ILE A 14 -8.42 -4.06 -6.95
N ASN A 15 -7.52 -4.87 -7.54
CA ASN A 15 -7.83 -5.73 -8.69
C ASN A 15 -7.92 -7.21 -8.31
N THR A 16 -7.97 -7.54 -7.02
CA THR A 16 -7.94 -8.91 -6.53
C THR A 16 -8.78 -9.08 -5.28
N ASP A 17 -9.46 -10.22 -5.16
CA ASP A 17 -10.17 -10.61 -3.94
C ASP A 17 -9.24 -11.29 -2.92
N LYS A 18 -7.97 -11.55 -3.30
CA LYS A 18 -6.99 -12.23 -2.44
C LYS A 18 -6.50 -11.38 -1.27
N LEU A 19 -6.77 -10.07 -1.29
CA LEU A 19 -6.40 -9.15 -0.22
C LEU A 19 -7.43 -9.13 0.92
N LEU A 20 -8.37 -10.07 0.97
CA LEU A 20 -9.29 -10.23 2.10
C LEU A 20 -8.58 -10.91 3.30
N VAL A 21 -7.63 -10.21 3.91
CA VAL A 21 -6.98 -10.61 5.17
C VAL A 21 -7.62 -9.84 6.31
N SER A 22 -7.91 -10.52 7.44
CA SER A 22 -8.41 -9.85 8.64
C SER A 22 -7.34 -8.97 9.28
N ASP A 23 -7.73 -7.76 9.68
CA ASP A 23 -6.87 -6.82 10.37
C ASP A 23 -6.32 -7.44 11.68
N ALA A 24 -5.02 -7.35 11.91
CA ALA A 24 -4.36 -7.85 13.11
C ALA A 24 -3.05 -7.09 13.39
N PHE A 25 -2.78 -6.74 14.65
CA PHE A 25 -1.54 -6.07 15.06
C PHE A 25 -1.19 -4.79 14.26
N ASN A 26 -2.19 -3.97 13.96
CA ASN A 26 -2.08 -2.81 13.06
C ASN A 26 -1.59 -3.16 11.64
N THR A 27 -1.79 -4.41 11.23
CA THR A 27 -1.59 -4.85 9.84
C THR A 27 -2.95 -5.10 9.21
N ARG A 28 -3.16 -4.60 7.99
CA ARG A 28 -4.41 -4.79 7.26
C ARG A 28 -4.22 -4.84 5.75
N ALA A 29 -5.28 -5.19 5.04
CA ALA A 29 -5.34 -5.03 3.60
C ALA A 29 -5.38 -3.56 3.19
N PRO A 30 -4.77 -3.18 2.05
CA PRO A 30 -4.98 -1.86 1.46
C PRO A 30 -6.44 -1.68 1.02
N LYS A 31 -6.91 -0.44 1.11
CA LYS A 31 -8.25 -0.01 0.73
C LYS A 31 -8.12 1.17 -0.24
N VAL A 32 -9.09 1.28 -1.15
CA VAL A 32 -9.16 2.44 -2.06
C VAL A 32 -9.26 3.72 -1.23
N GLY A 33 -8.40 4.69 -1.54
CA GLY A 33 -8.30 5.96 -0.83
C GLY A 33 -7.18 6.01 0.23
N ASP A 34 -6.57 4.89 0.59
CA ASP A 34 -5.39 4.89 1.46
C ASP A 34 -4.30 5.79 0.86
N ILE A 35 -3.74 6.66 1.69
CA ILE A 35 -2.51 7.40 1.40
C ILE A 35 -1.41 6.76 2.23
N ALA A 36 -0.42 6.18 1.54
CA ALA A 36 0.62 5.38 2.16
C ALA A 36 1.99 5.77 1.62
N THR A 37 3.02 5.57 2.44
CA THR A 37 4.43 5.69 2.04
C THR A 37 4.92 4.32 1.58
N ILE A 38 5.64 4.27 0.46
CA ILE A 38 6.34 3.05 0.03
C ILE A 38 7.54 2.83 0.94
N LEU A 39 7.57 1.74 1.69
CA LEU A 39 8.73 1.40 2.54
C LEU A 39 9.76 0.60 1.75
N GLU A 40 9.30 -0.41 1.01
CA GLU A 40 10.14 -1.30 0.22
C GLU A 40 9.51 -1.57 -1.15
N ILE A 41 10.36 -1.78 -2.15
CA ILE A 41 9.97 -2.19 -3.51
C ILE A 41 10.63 -3.54 -3.79
N TYR A 42 9.79 -4.56 -4.01
CA TYR A 42 10.23 -5.89 -4.43
C TYR A 42 10.38 -5.93 -5.95
N GLY A 43 11.41 -6.63 -6.44
CA GLY A 43 11.71 -6.71 -7.86
C GLY A 43 11.05 -7.86 -8.61
N ASP A 44 10.80 -9.01 -7.96
CA ASP A 44 10.26 -10.21 -8.60
C ASP A 44 9.45 -11.10 -7.61
N PRO A 45 8.11 -11.15 -7.69
CA PRO A 45 7.28 -10.29 -8.53
C PRO A 45 7.36 -8.83 -8.08
N TYR A 46 7.18 -7.90 -9.02
CA TYR A 46 7.20 -6.47 -8.70
C TYR A 46 6.06 -6.11 -7.73
N GLY A 47 6.41 -5.46 -6.62
CA GLY A 47 5.48 -5.19 -5.54
C GLY A 47 6.00 -4.19 -4.52
N PHE A 48 5.16 -3.90 -3.54
CA PHE A 48 5.37 -2.82 -2.59
C PHE A 48 5.03 -3.27 -1.18
N GLU A 49 5.83 -2.83 -0.23
CA GLU A 49 5.42 -2.72 1.17
C GLU A 49 5.00 -1.27 1.43
N LEU A 50 3.82 -1.09 2.03
CA LEU A 50 3.20 0.23 2.21
C LEU A 50 2.86 0.45 3.69
N GLU A 51 3.09 1.66 4.18
CA GLU A 51 2.71 2.09 5.53
C GLU A 51 1.82 3.32 5.46
N CYS A 52 0.73 3.35 6.24
CA CYS A 52 -0.13 4.51 6.40
C CYS A 52 -0.43 4.75 7.88
N CYS A 53 -1.26 5.76 8.17
CA CYS A 53 -1.74 6.00 9.52
C CYS A 53 -3.27 6.03 9.55
N ASP A 54 -3.84 5.53 10.64
CA ASP A 54 -5.26 5.69 10.93
C ASP A 54 -5.60 7.14 11.32
N ILE A 55 -6.89 7.41 11.56
CA ILE A 55 -7.38 8.74 11.97
C ILE A 55 -6.86 9.20 13.34
N ALA A 56 -6.36 8.28 14.17
CA ALA A 56 -5.77 8.57 15.46
C ALA A 56 -4.25 8.76 15.38
N GLY A 57 -3.66 8.63 14.19
CA GLY A 57 -2.22 8.76 13.95
C GLY A 57 -1.43 7.50 14.30
N ASN A 58 -2.10 6.36 14.52
CA ASN A 58 -1.39 5.09 14.71
C ASN A 58 -0.89 4.58 13.37
N THR A 59 0.36 4.11 13.34
CA THR A 59 0.92 3.42 12.18
C THR A 59 0.12 2.15 11.87
N GLU A 60 -0.28 2.02 10.61
CA GLU A 60 -0.87 0.83 10.00
C GLU A 60 0.02 0.31 8.87
N TRP A 61 0.41 -0.95 8.98
CA TRP A 61 1.14 -1.68 7.94
C TRP A 61 0.14 -2.27 6.95
N LEU A 62 0.28 -1.97 5.67
CA LEU A 62 -0.51 -2.62 4.64
C LEU A 62 0.24 -3.86 4.19
N ILE A 63 -0.47 -5.00 4.09
CA ILE A 63 0.13 -6.23 3.58
C ILE A 63 0.83 -6.00 2.24
N GLY A 64 1.95 -6.68 2.03
CA GLY A 64 2.70 -6.59 0.78
C GLY A 64 1.80 -6.87 -0.43
N VAL A 65 1.88 -6.00 -1.43
CA VAL A 65 1.02 -6.04 -2.62
C VAL A 65 1.85 -6.09 -3.89
N GLN A 66 1.39 -6.84 -4.88
CA GLN A 66 1.99 -6.83 -6.22
C GLN A 66 1.34 -5.74 -7.06
N GLU A 67 2.07 -5.19 -8.04
CA GLU A 67 1.55 -4.16 -8.95
C GLU A 67 0.27 -4.58 -9.72
N LYS A 68 0.05 -5.88 -9.89
CA LYS A 68 -1.14 -6.41 -10.55
C LYS A 68 -2.38 -6.36 -9.65
N ASP A 69 -2.17 -6.45 -8.34
CA ASP A 69 -3.22 -6.59 -7.33
C ASP A 69 -3.79 -5.24 -6.89
N VAL A 70 -3.03 -4.15 -7.08
CA VAL A 70 -3.38 -2.80 -6.65
C VAL A 70 -2.96 -1.77 -7.72
N ARG A 71 -3.74 -0.70 -7.87
CA ARG A 71 -3.29 0.51 -8.57
C ARG A 71 -2.98 1.61 -7.56
N ILE A 72 -1.81 2.21 -7.71
CA ILE A 72 -1.34 3.32 -6.90
C ILE A 72 -0.95 4.51 -7.77
N GLU A 73 -1.12 5.73 -7.26
CA GLU A 73 -0.70 6.98 -7.91
C GLU A 73 0.19 7.79 -6.98
N LEU A 74 1.19 8.49 -7.52
CA LEU A 74 2.02 9.40 -6.72
C LEU A 74 1.18 10.57 -6.20
N VAL A 75 1.29 10.87 -4.92
CA VAL A 75 0.71 12.06 -4.32
C VAL A 75 1.75 13.17 -4.40
N ASN A 76 1.48 14.19 -5.21
CA ASN A 76 2.27 15.43 -5.18
C ASN A 76 1.81 16.25 -3.97
N ILE A 77 2.75 16.48 -3.04
CA ILE A 77 2.57 17.32 -1.85
C ILE A 77 3.30 18.64 -2.10
#